data_AF-A0A9X2SQA9-F1
#
_entry.id   AF-A0A9X2SQA9-F1
#
_cell.length_a   1.000
_cell.length_b   1.000
_cell.length_c   1.000
_cell.angle_alpha   90.00
_cell.angle_beta   90.00
_cell.angle_gamma   90.00
#
_symmetry.space_group_name_H-M   'P 1'
#
loop_
_entity.id
_entity.type
_entity.pdbx_description
1 polymer ?
#
loop_
_entity_poly.entity_id
_entity_poly.type
_entity_poly.pdbx_seq_one_letter_code
_entity_poly.pdbx_strand_id
1 'polypeptide(L)'
;MTRRSAEAVAALIRAGWNVHRPPYGYTTMTVARAAPSRRGNARTRLTPDSRRAPVVQAIFYWRAVTGLSVEHITARLDADLDRYPPPGTHTAWPPAAVTAILTNVKYTGYQATCTRDEHGAFRPASEWVLSDQPAHRALITPALFWAAQSPATSVRRVPHRLLASTHDRPAGHGSEESP
;
A
#
# COMPACT_ATOMS: atom_id res chain seq x y z
N MET A 1 -2.33 -27.18 -9.59
CA MET A 1 -2.51 -26.22 -10.70
C MET A 1 -1.73 -26.74 -11.91
N THR A 2 -2.32 -26.84 -13.11
CA THR A 2 -1.59 -27.40 -14.27
C THR A 2 -0.68 -26.34 -14.90
N ARG A 3 0.45 -26.75 -15.50
CA ARG A 3 1.40 -25.84 -16.16
C ARG A 3 0.74 -24.90 -17.18
N ARG A 4 -0.19 -25.43 -18.00
CA ARG A 4 -0.99 -24.62 -18.95
C ARG A 4 -1.82 -23.53 -18.29
N SER A 5 -2.35 -23.79 -17.08
CA SER A 5 -3.12 -22.78 -16.34
C SER A 5 -2.23 -21.67 -15.75
N ALA A 6 -1.01 -22.01 -15.33
CA ALA A 6 -0.02 -21.03 -14.86
C ALA A 6 0.49 -20.13 -16.00
N GLU A 7 0.79 -20.71 -17.16
CA GLU A 7 1.22 -19.97 -18.36
C GLU A 7 0.13 -19.00 -18.85
N ALA A 8 -1.15 -19.41 -18.82
CA ALA A 8 -2.26 -18.54 -19.17
C ALA A 8 -2.43 -17.35 -18.20
N VAL A 9 -2.24 -17.58 -16.89
CA VAL A 9 -2.22 -16.51 -15.89
C VAL A 9 -1.05 -15.56 -16.13
N ALA A 10 0.13 -16.11 -16.42
CA ALA A 10 1.32 -15.31 -16.70
C ALA A 10 1.14 -14.40 -17.92
N ALA A 11 0.52 -14.90 -18.99
CA ALA A 11 0.21 -14.09 -20.17
C ALA A 11 -0.72 -12.91 -19.86
N LEU A 12 -1.72 -13.11 -18.98
CA LEU A 12 -2.62 -12.03 -18.56
C LEU A 12 -1.89 -10.97 -17.73
N ILE A 13 -0.99 -11.39 -16.85
CA ILE A 13 -0.18 -10.49 -16.03
C ILE A 13 0.77 -9.68 -16.91
N ARG A 14 1.45 -10.31 -17.89
CA ARG A 14 2.30 -9.62 -18.88
C ARG A 14 1.53 -8.53 -19.63
N ALA A 15 0.30 -8.82 -20.04
CA ALA A 15 -0.61 -7.86 -20.66
C ALA A 15 -1.21 -6.80 -19.69
N GLY A 16 -0.85 -6.84 -18.41
CA GLY A 16 -1.27 -5.86 -17.41
C GLY A 16 -2.68 -6.04 -16.85
N TRP A 17 -3.29 -7.21 -17.03
CA TRP A 17 -4.61 -7.50 -16.46
C TRP A 17 -4.52 -7.83 -14.97
N ASN A 18 -5.52 -7.39 -14.21
CA ASN A 18 -5.69 -7.86 -12.84
C ASN A 18 -6.32 -9.26 -12.85
N VAL A 19 -5.58 -10.25 -12.34
CA VAL A 19 -6.02 -11.65 -12.28
C VAL A 19 -6.47 -12.07 -10.87
N HIS A 20 -5.93 -11.42 -9.84
CA HIS A 20 -6.16 -11.77 -8.44
C HIS A 20 -6.99 -10.69 -7.73
N ARG A 21 -7.31 -10.91 -6.46
CA ARG A 21 -7.96 -9.89 -5.62
C ARG A 21 -7.13 -8.60 -5.67
N PRO A 22 -7.76 -7.42 -5.83
CA PRO A 22 -7.04 -6.16 -5.78
C PRO A 22 -6.31 -6.02 -4.44
N PRO A 23 -5.03 -5.62 -4.42
CA PRO A 23 -4.33 -5.33 -3.18
C PRO A 23 -4.94 -4.11 -2.49
N TYR A 24 -4.74 -4.00 -1.17
CA TYR A 24 -5.21 -2.87 -0.38
C TYR A 24 -4.76 -1.53 -1.01
N GLY A 25 -5.59 -0.48 -0.97
CA GLY A 25 -5.29 0.77 -1.68
C GLY A 25 -5.68 0.79 -3.16
N TYR A 26 -6.08 -0.35 -3.73
CA TYR A 26 -6.67 -0.41 -5.06
C TYR A 26 -8.06 -1.04 -5.04
N THR A 27 -8.87 -0.67 -6.02
CA THR A 27 -10.09 -1.39 -6.44
C THR A 27 -9.96 -1.82 -7.91
N THR A 28 -10.95 -2.53 -8.44
CA THR A 28 -10.98 -2.97 -9.83
C THR A 28 -11.88 -2.08 -10.68
N MET A 29 -11.38 -1.71 -11.86
CA MET A 29 -12.16 -1.06 -12.91
C MET A 29 -12.35 -2.03 -14.08
N THR A 30 -13.60 -2.25 -14.48
CA THR A 30 -13.93 -3.08 -15.64
C THR A 30 -13.58 -2.35 -16.94
N VAL A 31 -12.91 -3.05 -17.86
CA VAL A 31 -12.55 -2.52 -19.17
C VAL A 31 -13.54 -3.03 -20.21
N ALA A 32 -14.51 -2.18 -20.59
CA ALA A 32 -15.64 -2.55 -21.44
C ALA A 32 -15.24 -3.07 -22.84
N ARG A 33 -14.18 -2.52 -23.44
CA ARG A 33 -13.70 -2.90 -24.78
C ARG A 33 -12.79 -4.14 -24.77
N ALA A 34 -12.52 -4.72 -23.62
CA ALA A 34 -11.67 -5.90 -23.52
C ALA A 34 -12.48 -7.17 -23.78
N ALA A 35 -11.92 -8.08 -24.58
CA ALA A 35 -12.53 -9.38 -24.79
C ALA A 35 -12.71 -10.09 -23.43
N PRO A 36 -13.93 -10.58 -23.11
CA PRO A 36 -14.18 -11.27 -21.86
C PRO A 36 -13.27 -12.49 -21.72
N SER A 37 -13.02 -12.89 -20.48
CA SER A 37 -12.29 -14.13 -20.21
C SER A 37 -13.03 -15.34 -20.84
N ARG A 38 -12.34 -16.48 -20.98
CA ARG A 38 -12.99 -17.74 -21.40
C ARG A 38 -14.21 -18.13 -20.54
N ARG A 39 -14.33 -17.59 -19.32
CA ARG A 39 -15.47 -17.80 -18.41
C ARG A 39 -16.52 -16.68 -18.47
N GLY A 40 -16.48 -15.80 -19.48
CA GLY A 40 -17.43 -14.69 -19.64
C GLY A 40 -17.16 -13.46 -18.76
N ASN A 41 -16.28 -13.56 -17.75
CA ASN A 41 -15.98 -12.43 -16.86
C ASN A 41 -15.25 -11.31 -17.61
N ALA A 42 -15.70 -10.08 -17.40
CA ALA A 42 -15.06 -8.89 -17.93
C ALA A 42 -13.65 -8.71 -17.37
N ARG A 43 -12.76 -8.16 -18.19
CA ARG A 43 -11.37 -7.91 -17.77
C ARG A 43 -11.30 -6.66 -16.91
N THR A 44 -10.50 -6.71 -15.85
CA THR A 44 -10.34 -5.60 -14.92
C THR A 44 -8.90 -5.11 -14.86
N ARG A 45 -8.74 -3.80 -14.61
CA ARG A 45 -7.48 -3.17 -14.22
C ARG A 45 -7.60 -2.63 -12.80
N LEU A 46 -6.45 -2.40 -12.16
CA LEU A 46 -6.44 -1.76 -10.85
C LEU A 46 -6.63 -0.24 -11.02
N THR A 47 -7.41 0.35 -10.13
CA THR A 47 -7.54 1.80 -9.98
C THR A 47 -7.42 2.18 -8.51
N PRO A 48 -6.76 3.27 -8.14
CA PRO A 48 -6.61 3.66 -6.74
C PRO A 48 -7.95 3.81 -6.02
N ASP A 49 -8.03 3.25 -4.81
CA ASP A 49 -9.14 3.52 -3.88
C ASP A 49 -8.89 4.86 -3.19
N SER A 50 -9.84 5.79 -3.25
CA SER A 50 -9.66 7.16 -2.75
C SER A 50 -9.37 7.23 -1.25
N ARG A 51 -9.90 6.29 -0.46
CA ARG A 51 -9.74 6.25 1.00
C ARG A 51 -8.46 5.50 1.40
N ARG A 52 -8.14 4.41 0.70
CA ARG A 52 -7.07 3.48 1.08
C ARG A 52 -5.73 3.73 0.39
N ALA A 53 -5.73 4.34 -0.80
CA ALA A 53 -4.50 4.65 -1.51
C ALA A 53 -3.57 5.59 -0.73
N PRO A 54 -4.06 6.66 -0.07
CA PRO A 54 -3.21 7.51 0.77
C PRO A 54 -2.57 6.76 1.95
N VAL A 55 -3.25 5.75 2.49
CA VAL A 55 -2.73 4.92 3.60
C VAL A 55 -1.51 4.12 3.15
N VAL A 56 -1.56 3.53 1.95
CA VAL A 56 -0.39 2.83 1.37
C VAL A 56 0.78 3.80 1.21
N GLN A 57 0.54 5.00 0.69
CA GLN A 57 1.58 6.02 0.54
C GLN A 57 2.21 6.40 1.88
N ALA A 58 1.40 6.58 2.93
CA ALA A 58 1.88 6.85 4.28
C ALA A 58 2.74 5.71 4.84
N ILE A 59 2.30 4.44 4.68
CA ILE A 59 3.05 3.26 5.11
C ILE A 59 4.45 3.24 4.47
N PHE A 60 4.53 3.41 3.15
CA PHE A 60 5.81 3.43 2.44
C PHE A 60 6.67 4.63 2.83
N TYR A 61 6.08 5.81 2.98
CA TYR A 61 6.80 7.00 3.44
C TYR A 61 7.40 6.79 4.84
N TRP A 62 6.61 6.32 5.81
CA TRP A 62 7.10 6.08 7.16
C TRP A 62 8.20 5.03 7.20
N ARG A 63 8.04 3.96 6.43
CA ARG A 63 9.05 2.91 6.35
C ARG A 63 10.34 3.45 5.71
N ALA A 64 10.26 3.97 4.50
CA ALA A 64 11.43 4.33 3.69
C ALA A 64 12.13 5.61 4.15
N VAL A 65 11.36 6.63 4.57
CA VAL A 65 11.90 7.96 4.87
C VAL A 65 12.16 8.14 6.36
N THR A 66 11.28 7.62 7.22
CA THR A 66 11.41 7.79 8.68
C THR A 66 11.98 6.58 9.41
N GLY A 67 12.16 5.45 8.71
CA GLY A 67 12.76 4.24 9.27
C GLY A 67 11.88 3.50 10.29
N LEU A 68 10.56 3.72 10.29
CA LEU A 68 9.68 3.02 11.24
C LEU A 68 9.62 1.52 10.94
N SER A 69 9.68 0.71 12.02
CA SER A 69 9.48 -0.73 11.95
C SER A 69 8.02 -1.08 11.64
N VAL A 70 7.75 -2.33 11.26
CA VAL A 70 6.38 -2.79 10.97
C VAL A 70 5.48 -2.63 12.19
N GLU A 71 6.00 -2.92 13.38
CA GLU A 71 5.29 -2.81 14.66
C GLU A 71 4.89 -1.35 14.93
N HIS A 72 5.82 -0.40 14.76
CA HIS A 72 5.53 1.02 14.96
C HIS A 72 4.58 1.59 13.91
N ILE A 73 4.68 1.14 12.66
CA ILE A 73 3.70 1.50 11.62
C ILE A 73 2.32 0.97 12.00
N THR A 74 2.24 -0.29 12.43
CA THR A 74 0.97 -0.92 12.83
C THR A 74 0.32 -0.15 13.99
N ALA A 75 1.07 0.10 15.06
CA ALA A 75 0.58 0.87 16.21
C ALA A 75 0.11 2.28 15.81
N ARG A 76 0.81 2.93 14.87
CA ARG A 76 0.43 4.24 14.35
C ARG A 76 -0.86 4.20 13.54
N LEU A 77 -1.09 3.14 12.77
CA LEU A 77 -2.32 2.94 12.01
C LEU A 77 -3.50 2.65 12.95
N ASP A 78 -3.27 1.84 13.99
CA ASP A 78 -4.30 1.48 14.99
C ASP A 78 -4.75 2.64 15.87
N ALA A 79 -3.93 3.67 16.02
CA ALA A 79 -4.28 4.87 16.78
C ALA A 79 -5.41 5.71 16.14
N ASP A 80 -5.72 5.51 14.85
CA ASP A 80 -6.75 6.27 14.12
C ASP A 80 -7.33 5.42 12.96
N LEU A 81 -8.25 4.51 13.30
CA LEU A 81 -8.86 3.58 12.34
C LEU A 81 -9.82 4.26 11.36
N ASP A 82 -10.36 5.44 11.69
CA ASP A 82 -11.22 6.19 10.79
C ASP A 82 -10.42 6.74 9.60
N ARG A 83 -9.25 7.31 9.91
CA ARG A 83 -8.29 7.78 8.92
C ARG A 83 -7.55 6.63 8.22
N TYR A 84 -7.22 5.57 8.95
CA TYR A 84 -6.49 4.41 8.45
C TYR A 84 -7.34 3.14 8.56
N PRO A 85 -8.35 2.96 7.70
CA PRO A 85 -9.24 1.81 7.79
C PRO A 85 -8.46 0.50 7.54
N PRO A 86 -8.51 -0.48 8.46
CA PRO A 86 -7.82 -1.75 8.28
C PRO A 86 -8.38 -2.54 7.08
N PRO A 87 -7.60 -3.49 6.53
CA PRO A 87 -8.07 -4.30 5.41
C PRO A 87 -9.27 -5.18 5.77
N GLY A 88 -10.14 -5.43 4.80
CA GLY A 88 -11.24 -6.40 4.96
C GLY A 88 -12.22 -6.02 6.08
N THR A 89 -12.47 -6.98 6.98
CA THR A 89 -13.38 -6.84 8.12
C THR A 89 -12.63 -6.81 9.46
N HIS A 90 -11.32 -6.55 9.43
CA HIS A 90 -10.54 -6.47 10.65
C HIS A 90 -10.94 -5.22 11.46
N THR A 91 -10.92 -5.33 12.79
CA THR A 91 -11.16 -4.20 13.71
C THR A 91 -9.88 -3.50 14.14
N ALA A 92 -8.71 -4.02 13.76
CA ALA A 92 -7.38 -3.47 13.99
C ALA A 92 -6.45 -3.89 12.84
N TRP A 93 -5.29 -3.25 12.72
CA TRP A 93 -4.30 -3.52 11.69
C TRP A 93 -3.50 -4.80 11.98
N PRO A 94 -3.55 -5.82 11.11
CA PRO A 94 -2.65 -6.95 11.23
C PRO A 94 -1.23 -6.54 10.82
N PRO A 95 -0.17 -6.82 11.61
CA PRO A 95 1.20 -6.58 11.20
C PRO A 95 1.55 -7.27 9.87
N ALA A 96 1.01 -8.47 9.65
CA ALA A 96 1.16 -9.21 8.41
C ALA A 96 0.60 -8.46 7.19
N ALA A 97 -0.47 -7.67 7.36
CA ALA A 97 -1.01 -6.85 6.28
C ALA A 97 -0.07 -5.70 5.92
N VAL A 98 0.56 -5.06 6.92
CA VAL A 98 1.59 -4.03 6.68
C VAL A 98 2.78 -4.62 5.94
N THR A 99 3.27 -5.80 6.35
CA THR A 99 4.34 -6.52 5.65
C THR A 99 3.95 -6.88 4.22
N ALA A 100 2.72 -7.36 4.00
CA ALA A 100 2.22 -7.66 2.66
C ALA A 100 2.12 -6.40 1.79
N ILE A 101 1.78 -5.24 2.38
CA ILE A 101 1.76 -3.97 1.65
C ILE A 101 3.18 -3.57 1.24
N LEU A 102 4.12 -3.54 2.18
CA LEU A 102 5.50 -3.12 1.93
C LEU A 102 6.22 -3.97 0.88
N THR A 103 5.82 -5.22 0.70
CA THR A 103 6.53 -6.18 -0.16
C THR A 103 5.84 -6.43 -1.49
N ASN A 104 4.71 -5.77 -1.76
CA ASN A 104 3.95 -5.97 -2.99
C ASN A 104 4.38 -5.00 -4.08
N VAL A 105 5.10 -5.54 -5.08
CA VAL A 105 5.61 -4.80 -6.24
C VAL A 105 4.49 -4.08 -7.02
N LYS A 106 3.23 -4.53 -6.92
CA LYS A 106 2.11 -3.91 -7.64
C LYS A 106 1.89 -2.43 -7.33
N TYR A 107 2.34 -1.93 -6.18
CA TYR A 107 2.23 -0.51 -5.84
C TYR A 107 3.08 0.41 -6.74
N THR A 108 4.07 -0.16 -7.44
CA THR A 108 4.90 0.57 -8.43
C THR A 108 4.20 0.79 -9.78
N GLY A 109 2.95 0.31 -9.94
CA GLY A 109 2.16 0.47 -11.16
C GLY A 109 2.22 -0.72 -12.12
N TYR A 110 3.03 -1.73 -11.83
CA TYR A 110 3.14 -2.96 -12.63
C TYR A 110 2.20 -4.06 -12.10
N GLN A 111 1.72 -4.95 -12.96
CA GLN A 111 1.21 -6.24 -12.46
C GLN A 111 2.40 -7.14 -12.15
N ALA A 112 2.28 -7.91 -11.07
CA ALA A 112 3.34 -8.80 -10.61
C ALA A 112 2.75 -10.05 -9.96
N THR A 113 3.40 -11.20 -10.17
CA THR A 113 3.20 -12.42 -9.38
C THR A 113 4.52 -13.19 -9.29
N CYS A 114 4.55 -14.24 -8.46
CA CYS A 114 5.73 -15.07 -8.20
C CYS A 114 6.94 -14.23 -7.74
N THR A 115 6.70 -13.09 -7.09
CA THR A 115 7.78 -12.23 -6.60
C THR A 115 8.38 -12.76 -5.30
N ARG A 116 7.66 -13.62 -4.58
CA ARG A 116 8.00 -14.09 -3.23
C ARG A 116 7.97 -15.61 -3.17
N ASP A 117 8.79 -16.19 -2.31
CA ASP A 117 8.72 -17.61 -1.96
C ASP A 117 7.73 -17.87 -0.82
N GLU A 118 7.68 -19.12 -0.35
CA GLU A 118 6.80 -19.56 0.74
C GLU A 118 7.18 -18.99 2.11
N HIS A 119 8.42 -18.55 2.28
CA HIS A 119 8.91 -17.88 3.49
C HIS A 119 8.74 -16.36 3.41
N GLY A 120 8.27 -15.84 2.27
CA GLY A 120 8.15 -14.42 2.03
C GLY A 120 9.50 -13.73 1.80
N ALA A 121 10.53 -14.42 1.32
CA ALA A 121 11.69 -13.74 0.72
C ALA A 121 11.40 -13.39 -0.74
N PHE A 122 12.08 -12.37 -1.30
CA PHE A 122 11.97 -12.11 -2.73
C PHE A 122 12.70 -13.20 -3.51
N ARG A 123 12.02 -13.74 -4.53
CA ARG A 123 12.66 -14.59 -5.53
C ARG A 123 13.60 -13.77 -6.42
N PRO A 124 14.55 -14.41 -7.12
CA PRO A 124 15.31 -13.76 -8.19
C PRO A 124 14.37 -13.09 -9.21
N ALA A 125 14.75 -11.91 -9.71
CA ALA A 125 13.92 -11.16 -10.64
C ALA A 125 13.60 -11.92 -11.95
N SER A 126 14.46 -12.85 -12.36
CA SER A 126 14.24 -13.73 -13.51
C SER A 126 13.07 -14.70 -13.34
N GLU A 127 12.65 -14.99 -12.11
CA GLU A 127 11.47 -15.83 -11.81
C GLU A 127 10.17 -15.02 -11.76
N TRP A 128 10.25 -13.70 -11.75
CA TRP A 128 9.08 -12.86 -11.60
C TRP A 128 8.29 -12.84 -12.91
N VAL A 129 6.97 -12.83 -12.78
CA VAL A 129 6.10 -12.49 -13.91
C VAL A 129 5.60 -11.08 -13.69
N LEU A 130 6.08 -10.15 -14.50
CA LEU A 130 5.72 -8.74 -14.49
C LEU A 130 4.94 -8.36 -15.74
N SER A 131 4.16 -7.28 -15.66
CA SER A 131 3.62 -6.64 -16.86
C SER A 131 4.72 -5.97 -17.69
N ASP A 132 4.58 -6.02 -19.02
CA ASP A 132 5.59 -5.47 -19.94
C ASP A 132 5.65 -3.93 -19.90
N GLN A 133 4.57 -3.29 -19.44
CA GLN A 133 4.41 -1.85 -19.26
C GLN A 133 3.72 -1.56 -17.92
N PRO A 134 3.79 -0.32 -17.38
CA PRO A 134 2.94 0.12 -16.29
C PRO A 134 1.45 -0.13 -16.63
N ALA A 135 0.76 -0.87 -15.78
CA ALA A 135 -0.58 -1.40 -16.04
C ALA A 135 -1.70 -0.60 -15.36
N HIS A 136 -1.35 0.18 -14.34
CA HIS A 136 -2.25 1.01 -13.54
C HIS A 136 -1.47 2.15 -12.86
N ARG A 137 -2.19 3.13 -12.30
CA ARG A 137 -1.58 4.25 -11.58
C ARG A 137 -0.74 3.75 -10.40
N ALA A 138 0.55 4.04 -10.40
CA ALA A 138 1.44 3.76 -9.29
C ALA A 138 1.02 4.54 -8.04
N LEU A 139 1.02 3.90 -6.88
CA LEU A 139 0.89 4.59 -5.59
C LEU A 139 2.25 5.03 -5.05
N ILE A 140 3.31 4.32 -5.41
CA ILE A 140 4.69 4.60 -4.97
C ILE A 140 5.64 4.53 -6.15
N THR A 141 6.75 5.25 -6.06
CA THR A 141 7.84 5.12 -7.03
C THR A 141 8.65 3.84 -6.76
N PRO A 142 9.32 3.26 -7.77
CA PRO A 142 10.25 2.15 -7.55
C PRO A 142 11.34 2.48 -6.53
N ALA A 143 11.84 3.72 -6.52
CA ALA A 143 12.84 4.17 -5.54
C ALA A 143 12.31 4.10 -4.10
N LEU A 144 11.08 4.55 -3.85
CA LEU A 144 10.46 4.48 -2.52
C LEU A 144 10.17 3.03 -2.10
N PHE A 145 9.78 2.17 -3.04
CA PHE A 145 9.61 0.74 -2.79
C PHE A 145 10.92 0.11 -2.30
N TRP A 146 12.02 0.30 -3.02
CA TRP A 146 13.31 -0.29 -2.63
C TRP A 146 13.87 0.30 -1.34
N ALA A 147 13.73 1.62 -1.13
CA ALA A 147 14.11 2.26 0.12
C ALA A 147 13.33 1.71 1.34
N ALA A 148 12.09 1.25 1.14
CA ALA A 148 11.32 0.63 2.22
C ALA A 148 11.84 -0.77 2.61
N GLN A 149 12.53 -1.47 1.71
CA GLN A 149 13.07 -2.81 1.98
C GLN A 149 14.27 -2.77 2.93
N SER A 150 15.11 -1.74 2.77
CA SER A 150 16.28 -1.50 3.60
C SER A 150 16.26 -0.05 4.09
N PRO A 151 15.35 0.29 5.01
CA PRO A 151 15.22 1.64 5.47
C PRO A 151 16.47 2.02 6.29
N ALA A 152 16.97 3.23 6.09
CA ALA A 152 17.98 3.77 6.99
C ALA A 152 17.35 3.87 8.38
N THR A 153 17.88 3.13 9.37
CA THR A 153 17.36 3.06 10.74
C THR A 153 17.55 4.35 11.54
N SER A 154 17.78 5.49 10.88
CA SER A 154 17.96 6.77 11.54
C SER A 154 16.60 7.24 12.05
N VAL A 155 16.24 6.76 13.23
CA VAL A 155 15.11 7.24 14.02
C VAL A 155 15.47 8.66 14.46
N ARG A 156 15.36 9.61 13.53
CA ARG A 156 15.28 11.03 13.89
C ARG A 156 13.91 11.16 14.54
N ARG A 157 13.87 10.97 15.87
CA ARG A 157 12.69 11.30 16.68
C ARG A 157 12.43 12.77 16.41
N VAL A 158 11.44 13.08 15.56
CA VAL A 158 10.91 14.44 15.50
C VAL A 158 10.33 14.67 16.89
N PRO A 159 10.89 15.58 17.71
CA PRO A 159 10.34 15.83 19.03
C PRO A 159 8.86 16.15 18.87
N HIS A 160 8.01 15.46 19.63
CA HIS A 160 6.55 15.59 19.63
C HIS A 160 6.09 17.06 19.77
N ARG A 161 6.94 17.93 20.33
CA ARG A 161 6.76 19.38 20.42
C ARG A 161 6.67 20.10 19.06
N LEU A 162 7.20 19.51 17.97
CA LEU A 162 7.09 20.04 16.60
C LEU A 162 5.85 19.52 15.84
N LEU A 163 5.17 18.49 16.37
CA LEU A 163 3.96 17.90 15.80
C LEU A 163 2.67 18.35 16.51
N ALA A 164 2.80 18.98 17.68
CA ALA A 164 1.70 19.67 18.31
C ALA A 164 1.39 20.93 17.50
N SER A 165 0.31 20.89 16.72
CA SER A 165 -0.34 22.11 16.24
C SER A 165 -0.54 23.03 17.44
N THR A 166 0.02 24.23 17.38
CA THR A 166 -0.25 25.30 18.34
C THR A 166 -1.71 25.70 18.24
N HIS A 167 -2.57 24.93 18.89
CA HIS A 167 -3.96 25.26 19.13
C HIS A 167 -4.22 25.07 20.61
N ASP A 168 -3.57 25.89 21.41
CA ASP A 168 -4.19 26.39 22.63
C ASP A 168 -3.53 27.71 23.03
N ARG A 169 -4.22 28.81 22.75
CA ARG A 169 -3.97 30.08 23.42
C ARG A 169 -5.18 30.28 24.34
N PRO A 170 -5.06 30.04 25.65
CA PRO A 170 -6.13 30.39 26.56
C PRO A 170 -6.25 31.91 26.58
N ALA A 171 -7.41 32.42 26.21
CA ALA A 171 -7.82 33.78 26.50
C ALA A 171 -8.00 33.90 28.02
N GLY A 172 -6.99 34.44 28.69
CA GLY A 172 -7.09 34.80 30.11
C GLY A 172 -8.16 35.86 30.29
N HIS A 173 -9.18 35.52 31.08
CA HIS A 173 -10.10 36.44 31.72
C HIS A 173 -9.33 37.45 32.58
N GLY A 174 -9.76 38.70 32.51
CA GLY A 174 -9.50 39.73 33.52
C GLY A 174 -10.76 40.56 33.67
N SER A 175 -11.68 40.08 34.50
CA SER A 175 -12.75 40.90 35.08
C SER A 175 -12.28 41.30 36.47
N GLU A 176 -12.18 42.59 36.75
CA GLU A 176 -12.30 43.13 38.11
C GLU A 176 -12.70 44.60 38.06
N GLU A 177 -13.40 45.01 39.11
CA GLU A 177 -14.48 45.99 39.19
C GLU A 177 -14.07 47.19 40.05
N SER A 178 -14.42 48.41 39.61
CA SER A 178 -14.68 49.69 40.33
C SER A 178 -13.64 50.27 41.35
N PRO A 179 -13.60 51.60 41.56
CA PRO A 179 -14.67 52.43 42.15
C PRO A 179 -15.22 53.54 41.23
#